data_AF-A0A5C8T815-F1
#
_entry.id   AF-A0A5C8T815-F1
#
_cell.length_a   1.000
_cell.length_b   1.000
_cell.length_c   1.000
_cell.angle_alpha   90.00
_cell.angle_beta   90.00
_cell.angle_gamma   90.00
#
_symmetry.space_group_name_H-M   'P 1'
#
loop_
_entity.id
_entity.type
_entity.pdbx_description
1 polymer ?
#
loop_
_entity_poly.entity_id
_entity_poly.type
_entity_poly.pdbx_seq_one_letter_code
_entity_poly.pdbx_strand_id
1 'polypeptide(L)' 'MTKRPRPHERHRDSGTARTLATLKVHPRVGDRRKGLLQAGAAIIPCALGSGGIVQVKREGDGGSPRGRFRLRGGSYR' A
#
# COMPACT_ATOMS: atom_id res chain seq x y z
N MET A 1 19.42 -25.89 -4.43
CA MET A 1 19.64 -24.46 -4.10
C MET A 1 18.96 -23.59 -5.16
N THR A 2 17.64 -23.43 -5.11
CA THR A 2 16.90 -22.59 -6.06
C THR A 2 16.91 -21.14 -5.59
N LYS A 3 17.54 -20.26 -6.37
CA LYS A 3 17.66 -18.82 -6.09
C LYS A 3 16.26 -18.20 -5.84
N ARG A 4 16.11 -17.49 -4.72
CA ARG A 4 14.95 -16.60 -4.47
C ARG A 4 14.83 -15.58 -5.62
N PRO A 5 13.64 -15.35 -6.20
CA PRO A 5 13.47 -14.35 -7.24
C PRO A 5 13.72 -12.93 -6.67
N ARG A 6 14.41 -12.08 -7.45
CA ARG A 6 14.80 -10.70 -7.09
C ARG A 6 13.58 -9.75 -7.21
N PRO A 7 13.33 -8.82 -6.27
CA PRO A 7 12.01 -8.21 -6.12
C PRO A 7 11.76 -6.90 -6.90
N HIS A 8 12.46 -6.59 -8.00
CA HIS A 8 12.27 -5.29 -8.67
C HIS A 8 12.69 -5.28 -10.14
N GLU A 9 12.17 -6.19 -10.94
CA GLU A 9 12.26 -6.01 -12.39
C GLU A 9 11.34 -4.83 -12.77
N ARG A 10 11.95 -3.69 -13.12
CA ARG A 10 11.23 -2.45 -13.44
C ARG A 10 10.42 -2.67 -14.70
N HIS A 11 9.11 -2.80 -14.56
CA HIS A 11 8.20 -2.64 -15.68
C HIS A 11 8.26 -1.16 -16.13
N ARG A 12 9.05 -0.88 -17.16
CA ARG A 12 8.84 0.31 -17.99
C ARG A 12 7.56 0.05 -18.79
N ASP A 13 6.42 0.42 -18.22
CA ASP A 13 5.16 0.38 -18.96
C ASP A 13 5.14 1.60 -19.89
N SER A 14 5.06 1.31 -21.19
CA SER A 14 5.07 2.29 -22.27
C SER A 14 3.78 3.11 -22.27
N GLY A 15 3.86 4.33 -21.74
CA GLY A 15 3.14 5.54 -22.18
C GLY A 15 1.61 5.58 -22.20
N THR A 16 0.89 4.50 -21.91
CA THR A 16 -0.57 4.49 -21.88
C THR A 16 -1.03 4.58 -20.44
N ALA A 17 -1.77 5.65 -20.09
CA ALA A 17 -2.37 5.81 -18.77
C ALA A 17 -3.35 4.66 -18.51
N ARG A 18 -2.92 3.67 -17.74
CA ARG A 18 -3.76 2.55 -17.32
C ARG A 18 -4.47 2.92 -16.03
N THR A 19 -5.79 2.81 -16.01
CA THR A 19 -6.57 3.00 -14.78
C THR A 19 -6.29 1.85 -13.81
N LEU A 20 -5.94 2.19 -12.57
CA LEU A 20 -5.72 1.21 -11.52
C LEU A 20 -7.07 0.80 -10.90
N ALA A 21 -7.41 -0.48 -11.00
CA ALA A 21 -8.66 -1.00 -10.45
C ALA A 21 -8.63 -1.17 -8.92
N THR A 22 -7.45 -1.32 -8.31
CA THR A 22 -7.32 -1.60 -6.87
C THR A 22 -5.98 -1.14 -6.34
N LEU A 23 -6.00 -0.60 -5.12
CA LEU A 23 -4.83 -0.36 -4.28
C LEU A 23 -4.83 -1.34 -3.12
N LYS A 24 -3.72 -2.04 -2.90
CA LYS A 24 -3.55 -2.95 -1.76
C LYS A 24 -2.51 -2.38 -0.82
N VAL A 25 -2.76 -2.44 0.48
CA VAL A 25 -1.82 -1.98 1.51
C VAL A 25 -1.44 -3.16 2.37
N HIS A 26 -0.14 -3.36 2.54
CA HIS A 26 0.43 -4.42 3.36
C HIS A 26 1.24 -3.79 4.50
N PRO A 27 1.08 -4.23 5.76
CA PRO A 27 1.96 -3.78 6.84
C PRO A 27 3.37 -4.33 6.64
N ARG A 28 4.39 -3.53 6.99
CA ARG A 28 5.77 -4.02 7.07
C ARG A 28 6.00 -4.72 8.40
N VAL A 29 6.72 -5.83 8.37
CA VAL A 29 7.17 -6.52 9.58
C VAL A 29 8.17 -5.61 10.32
N GLY A 30 8.07 -5.57 11.64
CA GLY A 30 9.00 -4.85 12.53
C GLY A 30 8.63 -3.40 12.85
N ASP A 31 7.89 -2.69 11.99
CA ASP A 31 7.38 -1.35 12.30
C ASP A 31 5.92 -1.22 11.85
N ARG A 32 5.01 -1.26 12.82
CA ARG A 32 3.55 -1.21 12.57
C ARG A 32 3.08 0.07 11.88
N ARG A 33 3.91 1.13 11.89
CA ARG A 33 3.62 2.43 11.29
C ARG A 33 4.07 2.52 9.84
N LYS A 34 4.65 1.45 9.29
CA LYS A 34 5.15 1.39 7.92
C LYS A 34 4.42 0.30 7.15
N GLY A 35 4.19 0.56 5.86
CA GLY A 35 3.55 -0.37 4.96
C GLY A 35 4.15 -0.33 3.56
N LEU A 36 3.60 -1.18 2.69
CA LEU A 36 3.83 -1.21 1.26
C LEU A 36 2.48 -1.04 0.56
N LEU A 37 2.37 0.01 -0.26
CA LEU A 37 1.27 0.23 -1.17
C LEU A 37 1.58 -0.47 -2.49
N GLN A 38 0.73 -1.39 -2.89
CA GLN A 38 0.76 -2.05 -4.19
C GLN A 38 -0.28 -1.43 -5.12
N ALA A 39 0.19 -0.91 -6.24
CA ALA A 39 -0.57 -0.28 -7.32
C ALA A 39 -0.20 -0.95 -8.65
N GLY A 40 -0.95 -1.98 -9.03
CA GLY A 40 -0.56 -2.84 -10.16
C GLY A 40 0.80 -3.52 -9.89
N ALA A 41 1.78 -3.24 -10.75
CA ALA A 41 3.16 -3.72 -10.62
C ALA A 41 4.04 -2.81 -9.71
N ALA A 42 3.58 -1.60 -9.37
CA ALA A 42 4.34 -0.69 -8.52
C ALA A 42 4.18 -1.07 -7.04
N ILE A 43 5.30 -1.14 -6.32
CA ILE A 43 5.37 -1.31 -4.86
C ILE A 43 6.04 -0.07 -4.27
N ILE A 44 5.31 0.67 -3.46
CA ILE A 44 5.71 1.98 -2.93
C ILE A 44 5.69 1.92 -1.40
N PRO A 45 6.76 2.30 -0.69
CA PRO A 45 6.72 2.45 0.75
C PRO A 45 5.64 3.47 1.17
N CYS A 46 4.82 3.13 2.16
CA CYS A 46 3.77 4.02 2.66
C CYS A 46 3.80 4.11 4.18
N ALA A 47 3.24 5.19 4.70
CA ALA A 47 2.98 5.32 6.13
C ALA A 47 1.67 4.60 6.50
N LEU A 48 1.65 4.06 7.70
CA LEU A 48 0.45 3.63 8.41
C LEU A 48 0.30 4.49 9.66
N GLY A 49 -0.91 4.54 10.20
CA GLY A 49 -1.18 5.27 11.43
C GLY A 49 -0.27 4.84 12.60
N SER A 50 -0.07 5.72 13.58
CA SER A 50 0.74 5.46 14.78
C SER A 50 0.27 4.25 15.58
N GLY A 51 -1.04 3.96 15.54
CA GLY A 51 -1.71 2.78 16.11
C GLY A 51 -1.51 1.48 15.29
N GLY A 52 -0.92 1.57 14.10
CA GLY A 52 -0.84 0.48 13.14
C GLY A 52 -2.19 0.21 12.48
N ILE A 53 -2.40 -1.03 12.04
CA ILE A 53 -3.67 -1.45 11.42
C ILE A 53 -4.68 -1.83 12.50
N VAL A 54 -5.89 -1.25 12.46
CA VAL A 54 -6.96 -1.46 13.45
C VAL A 54 -8.25 -1.99 12.81
N GLN A 55 -9.02 -2.78 13.56
CA GLN A 55 -10.35 -3.26 13.15
C GLN A 55 -11.48 -2.38 13.65
N VAL A 56 -11.38 -1.89 14.88
CA VAL A 56 -12.37 -1.00 15.49
C VAL A 56 -11.77 0.41 15.51
N LYS A 57 -11.78 1.08 14.36
CA LYS A 57 -11.27 2.45 14.22
C LYS A 57 -12.19 3.42 14.96
N ARG A 58 -11.60 4.31 15.76
CA ARG A 58 -12.28 5.47 16.40
C ARG A 58 -11.60 6.76 16.00
N GLU A 59 -12.25 7.90 16.19
CA GLU A 59 -11.60 9.18 15.98
C GLU A 59 -10.43 9.35 16.98
N GLY A 60 -9.30 9.88 16.52
CA GLY A 60 -8.10 10.09 17.36
C GLY A 60 -7.27 8.87 17.77
N ASP A 61 -7.67 7.63 17.47
CA ASP A 61 -6.92 6.42 17.86
C ASP A 61 -5.58 6.19 17.12
N GLY A 62 -5.30 7.03 16.11
CA GLY A 62 -4.11 6.95 15.28
C GLY A 62 -3.99 5.68 14.43
N GLY A 63 -5.02 4.85 14.28
CA GLY A 63 -4.97 3.61 13.50
C GLY A 63 -5.28 3.79 12.01
N SER A 64 -4.74 2.93 11.15
CA SER A 64 -5.22 2.75 9.77
C SER A 64 -6.30 1.66 9.76
N PRO A 65 -7.51 1.93 9.24
CA PRO A 65 -8.58 0.95 9.28
C PRO A 65 -8.29 -0.21 8.32
N ARG A 66 -8.46 -1.45 8.79
CA ARG A 66 -8.40 -2.63 7.92
C ARG A 66 -9.77 -2.94 7.34
N GLY A 67 -9.79 -3.14 6.04
CA GLY A 67 -10.99 -3.45 5.28
C GLY A 67 -10.80 -3.22 3.79
N ARG A 68 -11.89 -3.36 3.04
CA ARG A 68 -11.97 -2.98 1.62
C ARG A 68 -12.74 -1.68 1.52
N PHE A 69 -12.11 -0.66 0.96
CA PHE A 69 -12.71 0.67 0.82
C PHE A 69 -12.85 1.02 -0.66
N ARG A 70 -13.91 1.75 -1.01
CA ARG A 70 -14.08 2.30 -2.36
C ARG A 70 -13.16 3.49 -2.52
N LEU A 71 -12.34 3.49 -3.57
CA LEU A 71 -11.58 4.67 -3.96
C LEU A 71 -12.55 5.77 -4.40
N ARG A 72 -12.49 6.93 -3.73
CA ARG A 72 -13.34 8.09 -4.03
C ARG A 72 -12.62 9.18 -4.80
N GLY A 73 -11.31 9.31 -4.59
CA GLY A 73 -10.46 10.31 -5.21
C GLY A 73 -9.07 10.28 -4.59
N GLY A 74 -8.15 11.07 -5.13
CA GLY A 74 -6.80 11.27 -4.61
C GLY A 74 -6.37 12.71 -4.84
N SER A 75 -5.54 13.24 -3.95
CA SER A 75 -4.96 14.58 -4.05
C SER A 75 -3.44 14.48 -3.96
N TYR A 76 -2.75 15.31 -4.72
CA TYR A 76 -1.30 15.42 -4.77
C TYR A 76 -0.95 16.91 -4.85
N ARG A 77 0.18 17.30 -4.24
CA ARG A 77 0.73 18.65 -4.29
C ARG A 77 2.20 18.58 -4.64
#